data_AF-A0A973TZD8-F1
#
_entry.id   AF-A0A973TZD8-F1
#
_cell.length_a   1.000
_cell.length_b   1.000
_cell.length_c   1.000
_cell.angle_alpha   90.00
_cell.angle_beta   90.00
_cell.angle_gamma   90.00
#
_symmetry.space_group_name_H-M   'P 1'
#
loop_
_entity.id
_entity.type
_entity.pdbx_description
1 polymer ?
#
loop_
_entity_poly.entity_id
_entity_poly.type
_entity_poly.pdbx_seq_one_letter_code
_entity_poly.pdbx_strand_id
1 'polypeptide(L)'
;MDHSSTGHYPAASLPPAYLRPGSSSFTDFLRAQAPELLPSSRPLPEGSVVQAPHGTTIVALTFKGGVVIAGDRRATMGNVIAQRDMKKVFITDDYSAVGIAGTAGIAVEIVRLYAVELRHYEKIEGVSLSLDGKANRLSAMIKGNLDAALAGLAVVPLFAGFDTDAPDPDRAGRIVSYDVTGGRYEESQGYQAVGSGSLFAKSAMKKLYDPDADAEAATRTAIEALYDAADDDSGTGGPDVIRKIYPVVVTITADGAAHLPDADTATLAESVVEGRKARPAG
;
A
#
# COMPACT_ATOMS: atom_id res chain seq x y z
N MET A 1 -29.35 46.56 -8.20
CA MET A 1 -28.41 46.10 -9.24
C MET A 1 -27.98 44.72 -8.80
N ASP A 2 -28.60 43.72 -9.41
CA ASP A 2 -28.42 42.31 -9.08
C ASP A 2 -27.15 41.80 -9.78
N HIS A 3 -26.19 41.29 -9.01
CA HIS A 3 -25.01 40.62 -9.51
C HIS A 3 -25.21 39.11 -9.42
N SER A 4 -25.99 38.53 -10.34
CA SER A 4 -25.99 37.09 -10.57
C SER A 4 -25.19 36.79 -11.84
N SER A 5 -23.92 36.44 -11.64
CA SER A 5 -23.06 35.85 -12.67
C SER A 5 -23.56 34.42 -12.95
N THR A 6 -24.44 34.27 -13.93
CA THR A 6 -24.78 32.95 -14.49
C THR A 6 -23.59 32.44 -15.30
N GLY A 7 -22.68 31.74 -14.62
CA GLY A 7 -21.63 30.96 -15.27
C GLY A 7 -22.27 29.87 -16.12
N HIS A 8 -22.21 30.03 -17.43
CA HIS A 8 -22.71 29.09 -18.42
C HIS A 8 -21.78 27.87 -18.45
N TYR A 9 -22.10 26.82 -17.69
CA TYR A 9 -21.53 25.51 -17.95
C TYR A 9 -22.18 24.98 -19.23
N PRO A 10 -21.44 24.74 -20.33
CA PRO A 10 -22.03 24.09 -21.48
C PRO A 10 -22.54 22.71 -21.05
N ALA A 11 -23.83 22.48 -21.26
CA ALA A 11 -24.48 21.19 -21.06
C ALA A 11 -23.95 20.19 -22.10
N ALA A 12 -22.73 19.70 -21.91
CA ALA A 12 -22.26 18.51 -22.61
C ALA A 12 -23.07 17.33 -22.07
N SER A 13 -23.93 16.75 -22.90
CA SER A 13 -24.60 15.48 -22.58
C SER A 13 -23.53 14.45 -22.21
N LEU A 14 -23.73 13.74 -21.10
CA LEU A 14 -22.83 12.64 -20.73
C LEU A 14 -22.71 11.67 -21.92
N PRO A 15 -21.48 11.27 -22.30
CA PRO A 15 -21.31 10.32 -23.39
C PRO A 15 -22.12 9.04 -23.16
N PRO A 16 -22.70 8.41 -24.20
CA PRO A 16 -23.56 7.24 -24.04
C PRO A 16 -22.94 6.08 -23.27
N ALA A 17 -21.61 5.99 -23.27
CA ALA A 17 -20.85 5.01 -22.49
C ALA A 17 -21.13 5.07 -20.98
N TYR A 18 -21.38 6.26 -20.42
CA TYR A 18 -21.69 6.46 -19.00
C TYR A 18 -23.13 6.09 -18.63
N LEU A 19 -23.99 5.87 -19.62
CA LEU A 19 -25.40 5.55 -19.45
C LEU A 19 -25.71 4.07 -19.77
N ARG A 20 -24.70 3.31 -20.22
CA ARG A 20 -24.84 1.87 -20.46
C ARG A 20 -24.78 1.15 -19.12
N PRO A 21 -25.75 0.27 -18.80
CA PRO A 21 -25.58 -0.71 -17.73
C PRO A 21 -24.33 -1.55 -18.05
N GLY A 22 -23.22 -1.25 -17.37
CA GLY A 22 -21.93 -1.91 -17.53
C GLY A 22 -21.62 -2.79 -16.33
N SER A 23 -20.44 -3.41 -16.31
CA SER A 23 -19.95 -4.03 -15.08
C SER A 23 -19.65 -2.93 -14.05
N SER A 24 -19.83 -3.25 -12.78
CA SER A 24 -19.53 -2.37 -11.63
C SER A 24 -18.01 -2.26 -11.38
N SER A 25 -17.22 -2.36 -12.44
CA SER A 25 -15.76 -2.31 -12.45
C SER A 25 -15.30 -1.13 -13.29
N PHE A 26 -14.63 -0.18 -12.64
CA PHE A 26 -14.07 0.98 -13.33
C PHE A 26 -12.95 0.58 -14.30
N THR A 27 -12.20 -0.47 -13.96
CA THR A 27 -11.12 -1.01 -14.79
C THR A 27 -11.64 -1.62 -16.08
N ASP A 28 -12.76 -2.35 -16.01
CA ASP A 28 -13.43 -2.88 -17.21
C ASP A 28 -14.01 -1.74 -18.07
N PHE A 29 -14.57 -0.71 -17.43
CA PHE A 29 -15.01 0.50 -18.12
C PHE A 29 -13.87 1.19 -18.88
N LEU A 30 -12.72 1.40 -18.23
CA LEU A 30 -11.53 1.96 -18.89
C LEU A 30 -11.06 1.08 -20.05
N ARG A 31 -11.01 -0.24 -19.87
CA ARG A 31 -10.62 -1.17 -20.93
C ARG A 31 -11.48 -1.01 -22.18
N ALA A 32 -12.78 -0.74 -22.02
CA ALA A 32 -13.72 -0.60 -23.12
C ALA A 32 -13.74 0.82 -23.73
N GLN A 33 -13.50 1.87 -22.94
CA GLN A 33 -13.74 3.26 -23.35
C GLN A 33 -12.48 4.11 -23.51
N ALA A 34 -11.44 3.83 -22.72
CA ALA A 34 -10.19 4.59 -22.66
C ALA A 34 -9.01 3.67 -22.26
N PRO A 35 -8.70 2.64 -23.09
CA PRO A 35 -7.68 1.64 -22.75
C PRO A 35 -6.29 2.24 -22.54
N GLU A 36 -5.98 3.40 -23.11
CA GLU A 36 -4.74 4.14 -22.94
C GLU A 36 -4.51 4.65 -21.51
N LEU A 37 -5.56 4.71 -20.67
CA LEU A 37 -5.46 5.09 -19.26
C LEU A 37 -5.13 3.90 -18.35
N LEU A 38 -5.11 2.67 -18.87
CA LEU A 38 -4.71 1.50 -18.08
C LEU A 38 -3.19 1.45 -17.92
N PRO A 39 -2.66 1.17 -16.71
CA PRO A 39 -1.21 1.04 -16.49
C PRO A 39 -0.55 0.01 -17.42
N SER A 40 -1.28 -1.06 -17.77
CA SER A 40 -0.84 -2.13 -18.66
C SER A 40 -0.71 -1.72 -20.14
N SER A 41 -1.32 -0.62 -20.56
CA SER A 41 -1.32 -0.16 -21.96
C SER A 41 -0.10 0.68 -22.32
N ARG A 42 0.83 0.88 -21.38
CA ARG A 42 2.02 1.67 -21.60
C ARG A 42 2.98 0.92 -22.53
N PRO A 43 3.48 1.55 -23.62
CA PRO A 43 4.49 0.92 -24.45
C PRO A 43 5.75 0.69 -23.62
N LEU A 44 6.22 -0.55 -23.61
CA LEU A 44 7.46 -0.93 -22.95
C LEU A 44 8.64 -0.53 -23.85
N PRO A 45 9.69 0.11 -23.31
CA PRO A 45 10.86 0.48 -24.12
C PRO A 45 11.60 -0.78 -24.59
N GLU A 46 11.93 -0.82 -25.88
CA GLU A 46 12.68 -1.94 -26.47
C GLU A 46 14.12 -1.97 -25.95
N GLY A 47 14.55 -3.13 -25.46
CA GLY A 47 15.98 -3.46 -25.29
C GLY A 47 16.76 -2.74 -24.19
N SER A 48 16.11 -2.03 -23.26
CA SER A 48 16.80 -1.43 -22.10
C SER A 48 16.09 -1.71 -20.77
N VAL A 49 16.86 -2.07 -19.75
CA VAL A 49 16.38 -2.10 -18.37
C VAL A 49 16.13 -0.65 -17.96
N VAL A 50 14.87 -0.25 -17.81
CA VAL A 50 14.52 1.09 -17.35
C VAL A 50 15.00 1.24 -15.91
N GLN A 51 15.95 2.14 -15.68
CA GLN A 51 16.26 2.57 -14.33
C GLN A 51 15.19 3.55 -13.87
N ALA A 52 14.20 3.02 -13.15
CA ALA A 52 13.21 3.80 -12.44
C ALA A 52 13.49 3.76 -10.93
N PRO A 53 13.09 4.79 -10.17
CA PRO A 53 13.13 4.73 -8.72
C PRO A 53 12.41 3.47 -8.19
N HIS A 54 13.15 2.65 -7.46
CA HIS A 54 12.69 1.44 -6.79
C HIS A 54 13.31 1.38 -5.38
N GLY A 55 13.24 0.23 -4.71
CA GLY A 55 13.81 0.07 -3.36
C GLY A 55 12.81 0.51 -2.31
N THR A 56 12.33 -0.47 -1.56
CA THR A 56 11.25 -0.31 -0.60
C THR A 56 11.28 -1.47 0.37
N THR A 57 10.94 -1.21 1.63
CA THR A 57 10.45 -2.24 2.54
C THR A 57 9.13 -1.82 3.14
N ILE A 58 8.16 -2.72 3.07
CA ILE A 58 6.85 -2.58 3.69
C ILE A 58 6.62 -3.79 4.56
N VAL A 59 6.10 -3.54 5.75
CA VAL A 59 5.69 -4.56 6.72
C VAL A 59 4.23 -4.40 7.04
N ALA A 60 3.56 -5.50 7.33
CA ALA A 60 2.24 -5.50 7.95
C ALA A 60 2.19 -6.54 9.08
N LEU A 61 1.46 -6.23 10.14
CA LEU A 61 1.26 -7.12 11.29
C LEU A 61 -0.17 -6.97 11.82
N THR A 62 -0.80 -8.09 12.15
CA THR A 62 -2.07 -8.11 12.88
C THR A 62 -1.82 -7.84 14.35
N PHE A 63 -2.79 -7.28 15.04
CA PHE A 63 -2.77 -7.08 16.48
C PHE A 63 -4.18 -7.26 17.02
N LYS A 64 -4.36 -7.23 18.34
CA LYS A 64 -5.68 -7.37 18.93
C LYS A 64 -6.60 -6.23 18.48
N GLY A 65 -7.61 -6.56 17.67
CA GLY A 65 -8.59 -5.60 17.16
C GLY A 65 -8.19 -4.87 15.88
N GLY A 66 -7.13 -5.31 15.17
CA GLY A 66 -6.77 -4.67 13.91
C GLY A 66 -5.53 -5.17 13.20
N VAL A 67 -5.07 -4.37 12.25
CA VAL A 67 -3.85 -4.59 11.47
C VAL A 67 -3.13 -3.26 11.27
N VAL A 68 -1.80 -3.27 11.33
CA VAL A 68 -0.94 -2.13 11.01
C VAL A 68 -0.12 -2.45 9.76
N ILE A 69 0.04 -1.47 8.88
CA ILE A 69 0.93 -1.54 7.72
C ILE A 69 1.84 -0.30 7.72
N ALA A 70 3.14 -0.53 7.54
CA ALA A 70 4.16 0.50 7.58
C ALA A 70 5.15 0.36 6.42
N GLY A 71 5.63 1.49 5.91
CA GLY A 71 6.58 1.52 4.80
C GLY A 71 7.69 2.53 5.02
N ASP A 72 8.90 2.16 4.60
CA ASP A 72 10.05 3.06 4.59
C ASP A 72 9.89 4.21 3.57
N ARG A 73 10.80 5.18 3.60
CA ARG A 73 10.68 6.43 2.82
C ARG A 73 11.69 6.58 1.68
N ARG A 74 12.69 5.69 1.58
CA ARG A 74 13.78 5.79 0.61
C ARG A 74 13.35 5.29 -0.76
N ALA A 75 13.77 5.92 -1.84
CA ALA A 75 13.76 5.31 -3.16
C ALA A 75 15.16 5.44 -3.78
N THR A 76 15.64 4.39 -4.41
CA THR A 76 16.96 4.33 -5.04
C THR A 76 16.86 4.09 -6.55
N MET A 77 17.88 4.54 -7.27
CA MET A 77 18.15 4.20 -8.67
C MET A 77 19.56 3.64 -8.73
N GLY A 78 19.68 2.33 -8.81
CA GLY A 78 20.96 1.65 -8.53
C GLY A 78 21.42 1.97 -7.10
N ASN A 79 22.63 2.52 -6.98
CA ASN A 79 23.22 2.92 -5.69
C ASN A 79 22.92 4.37 -5.28
N VAL A 80 22.20 5.14 -6.10
CA VAL A 80 21.88 6.55 -5.83
C VAL A 80 20.55 6.65 -5.10
N ILE A 81 20.50 7.42 -4.00
CA ILE A 81 19.24 7.78 -3.35
C ILE A 81 18.53 8.82 -4.22
N ALA A 82 17.47 8.39 -4.91
CA ALA A 82 16.65 9.23 -5.78
C ALA A 82 15.66 10.08 -4.96
N GLN A 83 15.09 9.50 -3.91
CA GLN A 83 14.12 10.18 -3.03
C GLN A 83 14.25 9.70 -1.58
N ARG A 84 13.91 10.57 -0.63
CA ARG A 84 13.98 10.28 0.82
C ARG A 84 12.64 10.32 1.53
N ASP A 85 11.61 10.89 0.92
CA ASP A 85 10.31 11.19 1.53
C ASP A 85 9.15 10.49 0.81
N MET A 86 9.42 9.43 0.04
CA MET A 86 8.40 8.71 -0.72
C MET A 86 7.33 8.12 0.22
N LYS A 87 6.05 8.28 -0.14
CA LYS A 87 4.94 7.60 0.55
C LYS A 87 4.58 6.34 -0.24
N LYS A 88 4.52 5.20 0.44
CA LYS A 88 4.39 3.88 -0.20
C LYS A 88 3.24 3.04 0.35
N VAL A 89 2.54 3.57 1.36
CA VAL A 89 1.38 2.98 2.01
C VAL A 89 0.21 3.93 1.76
N PHE A 90 -0.88 3.40 1.24
CA PHE A 90 -2.04 4.17 0.81
C PHE A 90 -3.30 3.54 1.39
N ILE A 91 -4.13 4.36 2.04
CA ILE A 91 -5.49 3.95 2.40
C ILE A 91 -6.29 3.82 1.10
N THR A 92 -6.89 2.65 0.88
CA THR A 92 -7.59 2.31 -0.37
C THR A 92 -9.10 2.45 -0.24
N ASP A 93 -9.65 2.18 0.94
CA ASP A 93 -11.02 2.51 1.35
C ASP A 93 -11.08 2.60 2.88
N ASP A 94 -12.30 2.68 3.44
CA ASP A 94 -12.53 2.90 4.86
C ASP A 94 -11.91 1.82 5.76
N TYR A 95 -11.72 0.60 5.27
CA TYR A 95 -11.24 -0.56 6.05
C TYR A 95 -10.06 -1.30 5.40
N SER A 96 -9.33 -0.65 4.50
CA SER A 96 -8.18 -1.27 3.84
C SER A 96 -7.09 -0.28 3.43
N ALA A 97 -5.86 -0.77 3.41
CA ALA A 97 -4.71 -0.07 2.88
C ALA A 97 -3.81 -1.01 2.09
N VAL A 98 -3.07 -0.44 1.14
CA VAL A 98 -2.10 -1.15 0.32
C VAL A 98 -0.74 -0.48 0.43
N GLY A 99 0.25 -1.29 0.76
CA GLY A 99 1.65 -0.98 0.58
C GLY A 99 2.14 -1.46 -0.79
N ILE A 100 2.98 -0.68 -1.47
CA ILE A 100 3.56 -1.06 -2.75
C ILE A 100 5.10 -1.08 -2.75
N ALA A 101 5.68 -2.19 -3.21
CA ALA A 101 7.11 -2.32 -3.50
C ALA A 101 7.35 -2.53 -5.00
N GLY A 102 8.52 -2.11 -5.50
CA GLY A 102 8.90 -2.21 -6.91
C GLY A 102 9.00 -0.85 -7.60
N THR A 103 8.60 -0.79 -8.87
CA THR A 103 8.71 0.41 -9.70
C THR A 103 7.73 1.50 -9.25
N ALA A 104 8.24 2.59 -8.67
CA ALA A 104 7.42 3.59 -7.99
C ALA A 104 6.32 4.20 -8.85
N GLY A 105 6.62 4.56 -10.11
CA GLY A 105 5.65 5.20 -11.01
C GLY A 105 4.43 4.32 -11.29
N ILE A 106 4.66 3.07 -11.73
CA ILE A 106 3.59 2.10 -12.02
C ILE A 106 2.82 1.76 -10.76
N ALA A 107 3.54 1.59 -9.66
CA ALA A 107 2.93 1.19 -8.41
C ALA A 107 1.93 2.24 -7.88
N VAL A 108 2.26 3.53 -7.99
CA VAL A 108 1.35 4.64 -7.64
C VAL A 108 0.14 4.69 -8.58
N GLU A 109 0.31 4.42 -9.87
CA GLU A 109 -0.80 4.35 -10.83
C GLU A 109 -1.75 3.19 -10.49
N ILE A 110 -1.23 1.99 -10.22
CA ILE A 110 -2.02 0.81 -9.84
C ILE A 110 -2.83 1.06 -8.57
N VAL A 111 -2.21 1.57 -7.50
CA VAL A 111 -2.93 1.79 -6.22
C VAL A 111 -4.00 2.87 -6.34
N ARG A 112 -3.77 3.91 -7.16
CA ARG A 112 -4.77 4.93 -7.46
C ARG A 112 -5.95 4.36 -8.23
N LEU A 113 -5.68 3.56 -9.27
CA LEU A 113 -6.74 2.88 -10.02
C LEU A 113 -7.55 1.95 -9.12
N TYR A 114 -6.86 1.21 -8.24
CA TYR A 114 -7.49 0.32 -7.28
C TYR A 114 -8.42 1.05 -6.30
N ALA A 115 -7.98 2.17 -5.71
CA ALA A 115 -8.84 2.97 -4.83
C ALA A 115 -10.08 3.51 -5.56
N VAL A 116 -9.94 3.89 -6.84
CA VAL A 116 -11.07 4.30 -7.67
C VAL A 116 -12.00 3.13 -7.98
N GLU A 117 -11.46 1.94 -8.29
CA GLU A 117 -12.24 0.71 -8.51
C GLU A 117 -13.14 0.39 -7.31
N LEU A 118 -12.60 0.42 -6.09
CA LEU A 118 -13.35 0.12 -4.87
C LEU A 118 -14.49 1.12 -4.64
N ARG A 119 -14.18 2.42 -4.69
CA ARG A 119 -15.19 3.47 -4.53
C ARG A 119 -16.21 3.50 -5.66
N HIS A 120 -15.80 3.12 -6.88
CA HIS A 120 -16.71 3.01 -8.01
C HIS A 120 -17.72 1.90 -7.77
N TYR A 121 -17.26 0.70 -7.40
CA TYR A 121 -18.15 -0.41 -7.06
C TYR A 121 -19.15 -0.01 -5.97
N GLU A 122 -18.68 0.58 -4.88
CA GLU A 122 -19.53 1.00 -3.76
C GLU A 122 -20.60 2.01 -4.18
N LYS A 123 -20.25 3.00 -5.01
CA LYS A 123 -21.21 4.00 -5.50
C LYS A 123 -22.26 3.42 -6.46
N ILE A 124 -21.93 2.34 -7.17
CA ILE A 124 -22.84 1.70 -8.13
C ILE A 124 -23.75 0.70 -7.42
N GLU A 125 -23.19 -0.15 -6.56
CA GLU A 125 -23.92 -1.22 -5.88
C GLU A 125 -24.56 -0.76 -4.56
N GLY A 126 -24.16 0.39 -4.01
CA GLY A 126 -24.61 0.89 -2.72
C GLY A 126 -24.06 0.12 -1.52
N VAL A 127 -23.14 -0.82 -1.75
CA VAL A 127 -22.46 -1.63 -0.74
C VAL A 127 -20.99 -1.77 -1.07
N SER A 128 -20.15 -1.77 -0.04
CA SER A 128 -18.72 -2.05 -0.16
C SER A 128 -18.46 -3.51 -0.53
N LEU A 129 -17.36 -3.77 -1.26
CA LEU A 129 -16.89 -5.13 -1.49
C LEU A 129 -16.50 -5.80 -0.17
N SER A 130 -16.69 -7.12 -0.07
CA SER A 130 -16.05 -7.90 0.99
C SER A 130 -14.52 -7.83 0.88
N LEU A 131 -13.80 -8.10 1.97
CA LEU A 131 -12.34 -8.04 1.96
C LEU A 131 -11.71 -9.00 0.93
N ASP A 132 -12.30 -10.19 0.75
CA ASP A 132 -11.91 -11.13 -0.31
C ASP A 132 -12.21 -10.59 -1.72
N GLY A 133 -13.33 -9.88 -1.89
CA GLY A 133 -13.66 -9.20 -3.14
C GLY A 133 -12.62 -8.13 -3.50
N LYS A 134 -12.24 -7.30 -2.53
CA LYS A 134 -11.17 -6.30 -2.63
C LYS A 134 -9.84 -6.97 -3.03
N ALA A 135 -9.44 -8.01 -2.29
CA ALA A 135 -8.20 -8.74 -2.53
C ALA A 135 -8.16 -9.40 -3.93
N ASN A 136 -9.28 -9.95 -4.41
CA ASN A 136 -9.41 -10.50 -5.77
C ASN A 136 -9.32 -9.42 -6.85
N ARG A 137 -9.90 -8.23 -6.63
CA ARG A 137 -9.78 -7.10 -7.58
C ARG A 137 -8.33 -6.65 -7.72
N LEU A 138 -7.59 -6.56 -6.62
CA LEU A 138 -6.17 -6.23 -6.66
C LEU A 138 -5.36 -7.30 -7.40
N SER A 139 -5.62 -8.60 -7.13
CA SER A 139 -5.00 -9.73 -7.85
C SER A 139 -5.17 -9.60 -9.38
N ALA A 140 -6.37 -9.28 -9.85
CA ALA A 140 -6.64 -9.09 -11.27
C ALA A 140 -5.84 -7.92 -11.88
N MET A 141 -5.67 -6.82 -11.14
CA MET A 141 -4.85 -5.69 -11.58
C MET A 141 -3.36 -6.05 -11.68
N ILE A 142 -2.83 -6.77 -10.68
CA ILE A 142 -1.43 -7.22 -10.68
C ILE A 142 -1.18 -8.20 -11.82
N LYS A 143 -2.08 -9.16 -12.05
CA LYS A 143 -2.02 -10.07 -13.19
C LYS A 143 -2.00 -9.32 -14.53
N GLY A 144 -2.78 -8.25 -14.65
CA GLY A 144 -2.79 -7.39 -15.83
C GLY A 144 -1.47 -6.65 -16.09
N ASN A 145 -0.57 -6.57 -15.12
CA ASN A 145 0.73 -5.92 -15.22
C ASN A 145 1.89 -6.92 -15.47
N LEU A 146 1.60 -8.19 -15.75
CA LEU A 146 2.62 -9.25 -15.88
C LEU A 146 3.67 -8.93 -16.95
N ASP A 147 3.27 -8.41 -18.12
CA ASP A 147 4.21 -8.08 -19.21
C ASP A 147 5.21 -6.99 -18.79
N ALA A 148 4.74 -5.96 -18.09
CA ALA A 148 5.59 -4.92 -17.53
C ALA A 148 6.52 -5.50 -16.45
N ALA A 149 6.02 -6.41 -15.61
CA ALA A 149 6.83 -7.07 -14.60
C ALA A 149 7.96 -7.92 -15.23
N LEU A 150 7.65 -8.67 -16.29
CA LEU A 150 8.64 -9.44 -17.06
C LEU A 150 9.67 -8.54 -17.76
N ALA A 151 9.30 -7.30 -18.10
CA ALA A 151 10.21 -6.27 -18.61
C ALA A 151 11.00 -5.53 -17.51
N GLY A 152 10.96 -6.00 -16.26
CA GLY A 152 11.71 -5.42 -15.14
C GLY A 152 10.99 -4.30 -14.39
N LEU A 153 9.75 -3.99 -14.76
CA LEU A 153 8.92 -2.96 -14.14
C LEU A 153 7.92 -3.56 -13.14
N ALA A 154 8.38 -4.53 -12.34
CA ALA A 154 7.54 -5.27 -11.41
C ALA A 154 7.02 -4.38 -10.28
N VAL A 155 5.81 -4.70 -9.82
CA VAL A 155 5.16 -4.13 -8.64
C VAL A 155 4.59 -5.28 -7.83
N VAL A 156 4.89 -5.30 -6.53
CA VAL A 156 4.39 -6.30 -5.59
C VAL A 156 3.69 -5.57 -4.44
N PRO A 157 2.36 -5.65 -4.34
CA PRO A 157 1.63 -5.05 -3.24
C PRO A 157 1.63 -5.94 -1.98
N LEU A 158 1.39 -5.31 -0.84
CA LEU A 158 0.99 -5.92 0.41
C LEU A 158 -0.32 -5.27 0.84
N PHE A 159 -1.38 -6.06 0.93
CA PHE A 159 -2.71 -5.59 1.32
C PHE A 159 -2.94 -5.87 2.80
N ALA A 160 -3.46 -4.87 3.51
CA ALA A 160 -3.91 -4.98 4.89
C ALA A 160 -5.34 -4.46 4.98
N GLY A 161 -6.18 -5.12 5.76
CA GLY A 161 -7.54 -4.63 6.00
C GLY A 161 -8.20 -5.21 7.23
N PHE A 162 -9.30 -4.60 7.63
CA PHE A 162 -10.14 -5.05 8.72
C PHE A 162 -11.42 -5.66 8.13
N ASP A 163 -11.69 -6.90 8.48
CA ASP A 163 -12.86 -7.64 8.00
C ASP A 163 -14.05 -7.38 8.94
N THR A 164 -14.94 -6.49 8.54
CA THR A 164 -16.12 -6.09 9.33
C THR A 164 -17.10 -7.23 9.57
N ASP A 165 -17.02 -8.29 8.76
CA ASP A 165 -17.88 -9.47 8.86
C ASP A 165 -17.20 -10.62 9.62
N ALA A 166 -16.01 -10.39 10.20
CA ALA A 166 -15.28 -11.40 10.94
C ALA A 166 -16.06 -11.87 12.19
N PRO A 167 -16.09 -13.18 12.49
CA PRO A 167 -16.74 -13.70 13.70
C PRO A 167 -16.12 -13.21 15.01
N ASP A 168 -14.82 -12.94 14.99
CA ASP A 168 -14.06 -12.45 16.14
C ASP A 168 -13.44 -11.07 15.79
N PRO A 169 -13.98 -9.97 16.33
CA PRO A 169 -13.46 -8.62 16.11
C PRO A 169 -12.01 -8.44 16.55
N ASP A 170 -11.55 -9.18 17.56
CA ASP A 170 -10.16 -9.11 18.03
C ASP A 170 -9.19 -9.72 16.99
N ARG A 171 -9.71 -10.53 16.05
CA ARG A 171 -8.96 -11.22 14.98
C ARG A 171 -9.45 -10.83 13.58
N ALA A 172 -10.10 -9.68 13.45
CA ALA A 172 -10.62 -9.18 12.18
C ALA A 172 -9.55 -8.56 11.26
N GLY A 173 -8.35 -8.29 11.77
CA GLY A 173 -7.22 -7.82 10.95
C GLY A 173 -6.72 -8.92 10.01
N ARG A 174 -6.57 -8.60 8.72
CA ARG A 174 -6.13 -9.53 7.68
C ARG A 174 -4.99 -8.94 6.86
N ILE A 175 -4.10 -9.82 6.40
CA ILE A 175 -2.97 -9.48 5.55
C ILE A 175 -2.98 -10.41 4.34
N VAL A 176 -2.88 -9.83 3.15
CA VAL A 176 -2.81 -10.58 1.89
C VAL A 176 -1.57 -10.16 1.12
N SER A 177 -0.71 -11.12 0.80
CA SER A 177 0.45 -10.92 -0.07
C SER A 177 0.15 -11.35 -1.50
N TYR A 178 0.95 -10.85 -2.43
CA TYR A 178 0.79 -11.10 -3.85
C TYR A 178 2.11 -11.47 -4.51
N ASP A 179 2.04 -12.22 -5.61
CA ASP A 179 3.15 -12.39 -6.54
C ASP A 179 2.89 -11.64 -7.86
N VAL A 180 3.92 -11.57 -8.70
CA VAL A 180 3.85 -10.86 -10.00
C VAL A 180 2.89 -11.50 -11.01
N THR A 181 2.47 -12.74 -10.79
CA THR A 181 1.48 -13.44 -11.63
C THR A 181 0.04 -13.15 -11.22
N GLY A 182 -0.14 -12.42 -10.11
CA GLY A 182 -1.42 -12.13 -9.49
C GLY A 182 -1.90 -13.21 -8.52
N GLY A 183 -1.04 -14.17 -8.15
CA GLY A 183 -1.34 -15.06 -7.02
C GLY A 183 -1.57 -14.23 -5.75
N ARG A 184 -2.56 -14.63 -4.93
CA ARG A 184 -2.85 -14.00 -3.64
C ARG A 184 -2.75 -15.03 -2.51
N TYR A 185 -2.19 -14.63 -1.38
CA TYR A 185 -1.94 -15.52 -0.25
C TYR A 185 -2.36 -14.86 1.05
N GLU A 186 -3.16 -15.57 1.85
CA GLU A 186 -3.54 -15.15 3.20
C GLU A 186 -2.40 -15.45 4.17
N GLU A 187 -2.04 -14.48 5.00
CA GLU A 187 -0.89 -14.53 5.88
C GLU A 187 -1.30 -14.84 7.33
N SER A 188 -1.61 -16.11 7.56
CA SER A 188 -2.04 -16.62 8.88
C SER A 188 -1.00 -16.56 10.00
N GLN A 189 0.25 -16.24 9.68
CA GLN A 189 1.31 -16.05 10.68
C GLN A 189 1.18 -14.72 11.44
N GLY A 190 0.29 -13.83 10.99
CA GLY A 190 0.01 -12.54 11.63
C GLY A 190 0.98 -11.42 11.25
N TYR A 191 1.98 -11.68 10.39
CA TYR A 191 2.85 -10.65 9.84
C TYR A 191 3.38 -11.04 8.46
N GLN A 192 3.72 -10.03 7.65
CA GLN A 192 4.35 -10.21 6.34
C GLN A 192 5.15 -8.97 5.94
N ALA A 193 6.11 -9.14 5.03
CA ALA A 193 6.82 -8.01 4.43
C ALA A 193 7.08 -8.21 2.93
N VAL A 194 7.17 -7.11 2.19
CA VAL A 194 7.51 -7.07 0.77
C VAL A 194 8.60 -6.02 0.48
N GLY A 195 9.33 -6.22 -0.62
CA GLY A 195 10.41 -5.35 -1.06
C GLY A 195 11.81 -5.81 -0.64
N SER A 196 12.82 -4.96 -0.83
CA SER A 196 14.25 -5.33 -0.77
C SER A 196 14.70 -5.78 0.62
N GLY A 197 14.23 -5.11 1.69
CA GLY A 197 14.54 -5.47 3.08
C GLY A 197 13.53 -6.42 3.71
N SER A 198 12.62 -7.00 2.93
CA SER A 198 11.55 -7.86 3.45
C SER A 198 12.05 -9.10 4.20
N LEU A 199 13.17 -9.69 3.80
CA LEU A 199 13.74 -10.85 4.47
C LEU A 199 14.20 -10.52 5.90
N PHE A 200 14.86 -9.38 6.07
CA PHE A 200 15.33 -8.87 7.36
C PHE A 200 14.14 -8.50 8.25
N ALA A 201 13.19 -7.73 7.72
CA ALA A 201 11.98 -7.35 8.43
C ALA A 201 11.17 -8.56 8.93
N LYS A 202 10.99 -9.60 8.09
CA LYS A 202 10.31 -10.83 8.51
C LYS A 202 11.07 -11.58 9.60
N SER A 203 12.39 -11.57 9.54
CA SER A 203 13.22 -12.22 10.57
C SER A 203 13.15 -11.50 11.91
N ALA A 204 13.08 -10.16 11.89
CA ALA A 204 12.83 -9.34 13.07
C ALA A 204 11.42 -9.58 13.64
N MET A 205 10.37 -9.49 12.81
CA MET A 205 8.98 -9.75 13.23
C MET A 205 8.81 -11.17 13.78
N LYS A 206 9.51 -12.17 13.24
CA LYS A 206 9.51 -13.54 13.79
C LYS A 206 9.95 -13.62 15.26
N LYS A 207 10.68 -12.64 15.76
CA LYS A 207 11.11 -12.54 17.17
C LYS A 207 10.27 -11.58 18.00
N LEU A 208 9.81 -10.50 17.38
CA LEU A 208 9.15 -9.38 18.06
C LEU A 208 7.61 -9.47 18.04
N TYR A 209 7.04 -10.27 17.15
CA TYR A 209 5.59 -10.36 16.96
C TYR A 209 4.91 -10.95 18.20
N ASP A 210 3.92 -10.23 18.70
CA ASP A 210 3.01 -10.67 19.75
C ASP A 210 1.57 -10.58 19.20
N PRO A 211 0.85 -11.71 19.08
CA PRO A 211 -0.51 -11.72 18.56
C PRO A 211 -1.50 -10.97 19.46
N ASP A 212 -1.19 -10.77 20.74
CA ASP A 212 -2.08 -10.12 21.70
C ASP A 212 -1.69 -8.65 21.97
N ALA A 213 -0.72 -8.12 21.22
CA ALA A 213 -0.32 -6.72 21.27
C ALA A 213 -1.49 -5.77 20.97
N ASP A 214 -1.44 -4.59 21.58
CA ASP A 214 -2.28 -3.46 21.18
C ASP A 214 -1.71 -2.75 19.94
N ALA A 215 -2.43 -1.73 19.46
CA ALA A 215 -2.05 -0.98 18.27
C ALA A 215 -0.71 -0.26 18.41
N GLU A 216 -0.38 0.26 19.59
CA GLU A 216 0.87 1.01 19.83
C GLU A 216 2.07 0.05 19.84
N ALA A 217 1.95 -1.07 20.57
CA ALA A 217 2.98 -2.10 20.62
C ALA A 217 3.22 -2.72 19.24
N ALA A 218 2.16 -3.05 18.50
CA ALA A 218 2.27 -3.56 17.14
C ALA A 218 2.93 -2.54 16.18
N THR A 219 2.58 -1.26 16.32
CA THR A 219 3.21 -0.19 15.54
C THR A 219 4.69 -0.04 15.88
N ARG A 220 5.06 -0.11 17.16
CA ARG A 220 6.46 -0.11 17.60
C ARG A 220 7.22 -1.28 16.96
N THR A 221 6.65 -2.48 16.97
CA THR A 221 7.22 -3.66 16.31
C THR A 221 7.36 -3.47 14.79
N ALA A 222 6.39 -2.83 14.13
CA ALA A 222 6.48 -2.49 12.71
C ALA A 222 7.68 -1.59 12.41
N ILE A 223 7.86 -0.53 13.22
CA ILE A 223 8.95 0.43 13.07
C ILE A 223 10.30 -0.23 13.38
N GLU A 224 10.37 -1.09 14.41
CA GLU A 224 11.58 -1.83 14.76
C GLU A 224 11.97 -2.83 13.66
N ALA A 225 11.01 -3.52 13.05
CA ALA A 225 11.28 -4.39 11.90
C ALA A 225 11.79 -3.63 10.66
N LEU A 226 11.27 -2.42 10.41
CA LEU A 226 11.78 -1.54 9.35
C LEU A 226 13.17 -0.97 9.68
N TYR A 227 13.44 -0.72 10.96
CA TYR A 227 14.77 -0.32 11.43
C TYR A 227 15.78 -1.44 11.14
N ASP A 228 15.48 -2.69 11.52
CA ASP A 228 16.36 -3.83 11.29
C ASP A 228 16.56 -4.10 9.80
N ALA A 229 15.50 -3.93 8.99
CA ALA A 229 15.64 -3.98 7.55
C ALA A 229 16.57 -2.89 7.00
N ALA A 230 16.53 -1.67 7.53
CA ALA A 230 17.41 -0.59 7.11
C ALA A 230 18.88 -0.77 7.54
N ASP A 231 19.12 -1.57 8.59
CA ASP A 231 20.48 -1.88 9.07
C ASP A 231 21.22 -2.79 8.08
N ASP A 232 20.49 -3.72 7.44
CA ASP A 232 21.06 -4.72 6.54
C ASP A 232 20.73 -4.51 5.04
N ASP A 233 19.77 -3.64 4.68
CA ASP A 233 19.41 -3.31 3.29
C ASP A 233 19.58 -1.81 2.96
N SER A 234 20.56 -1.51 2.11
CA SER A 234 20.81 -0.14 1.61
C SER A 234 19.63 0.46 0.81
N GLY A 235 18.77 -0.37 0.22
CA GLY A 235 17.55 0.04 -0.47
C GLY A 235 16.45 0.54 0.48
N THR A 236 16.56 0.24 1.77
CA THR A 236 15.61 0.63 2.81
C THR A 236 16.12 1.85 3.59
N GLY A 237 15.24 2.82 3.82
CA GLY A 237 15.53 4.00 4.63
C GLY A 237 15.05 3.85 6.07
N GLY A 238 15.99 3.75 7.02
CA GLY A 238 15.67 3.85 8.45
C GLY A 238 15.26 5.27 8.86
N PRO A 239 14.84 5.47 10.13
CA PRO A 239 14.48 6.78 10.67
C PRO A 239 15.61 7.84 10.50
N ASP A 240 15.32 8.95 9.80
CA ASP A 240 16.24 10.08 9.68
C ASP A 240 15.84 11.16 10.70
N VAL A 241 16.42 11.06 11.90
CA VAL A 241 16.16 11.99 13.02
C VAL A 241 16.64 13.42 12.76
N ILE A 242 17.57 13.62 11.82
CA ILE A 242 18.09 14.94 11.47
C ILE A 242 17.08 15.68 10.58
N ARG A 243 16.56 14.98 9.56
CA ARG A 243 15.58 15.53 8.61
C ARG A 243 14.13 15.34 9.05
N LYS A 244 13.91 14.63 10.16
CA LYS A 244 12.59 14.26 10.68
C LYS A 244 11.77 13.47 9.65
N ILE A 245 12.42 12.48 9.03
CA ILE A 245 11.77 11.60 8.06
C ILE A 245 11.65 10.21 8.69
N TYR A 246 10.40 9.81 8.92
CA TYR A 246 10.04 8.54 9.56
C TYR A 246 9.17 7.70 8.62
N PRO A 247 9.05 6.38 8.85
CA PRO A 247 8.15 5.50 8.10
C PRO A 247 6.73 6.07 8.01
N VAL A 248 6.00 5.73 6.95
CA VAL A 248 4.55 5.98 6.91
C VAL A 248 3.87 4.80 7.57
N VAL A 249 2.97 5.06 8.52
CA VAL A 249 2.20 4.04 9.24
C VAL A 249 0.72 4.26 9.02
N VAL A 250 -0.01 3.18 8.77
CA VAL A 250 -1.48 3.14 8.76
C VAL A 250 -1.94 2.03 9.69
N THR A 251 -2.86 2.34 10.60
CA THR A 251 -3.59 1.38 11.41
C THR A 251 -5.01 1.23 10.87
N ILE A 252 -5.55 0.01 10.96
CA ILE A 252 -6.89 -0.31 10.48
C ILE A 252 -7.60 -1.11 11.57
N THR A 253 -8.66 -0.53 12.12
CA THR A 253 -9.47 -1.12 13.20
C THR A 253 -10.95 -1.07 12.83
N ALA A 254 -11.83 -1.40 13.79
CA ALA A 254 -13.28 -1.22 13.64
C ALA A 254 -13.70 0.25 13.38
N ASP A 255 -12.87 1.22 13.77
CA ASP A 255 -13.10 2.65 13.53
C ASP A 255 -12.65 3.10 12.12
N GLY A 256 -12.03 2.19 11.36
CA GLY A 256 -11.55 2.42 10.00
C GLY A 256 -10.03 2.53 9.88
N ALA A 257 -9.58 2.85 8.67
CA ALA A 257 -8.18 3.03 8.33
C ALA A 257 -7.74 4.49 8.60
N ALA A 258 -6.64 4.66 9.33
CA ALA A 258 -6.09 5.97 9.66
C ALA A 258 -4.57 6.01 9.53
N HIS A 259 -4.04 7.13 9.02
CA HIS A 259 -2.62 7.42 9.12
C HIS A 259 -2.27 7.76 10.58
N LEU A 260 -1.21 7.14 11.09
CA LEU A 260 -0.65 7.60 12.36
C LEU A 260 -0.07 9.02 12.15
N PRO A 261 -0.34 9.98 13.04
CA PRO A 261 0.24 11.32 12.94
C PRO A 261 1.78 11.27 12.91
N ASP A 262 2.38 12.22 12.17
CA ASP A 262 3.83 12.29 12.01
C ASP A 262 4.55 12.45 13.36
N ALA A 263 3.94 13.16 14.33
CA ALA A 263 4.50 13.35 15.67
C ALA A 263 4.54 12.05 16.49
N ASP A 264 3.50 11.24 16.40
CA ASP A 264 3.39 9.96 17.12
C ASP A 264 4.35 8.94 16.50
N THR A 265 4.40 8.92 15.16
CA THR A 265 5.36 8.10 14.41
C THR A 265 6.80 8.47 14.74
N ALA A 266 7.11 9.77 14.84
CA ALA A 266 8.43 10.27 15.23
C ALA A 266 8.80 9.81 16.65
N THR A 267 7.86 9.94 17.59
CA THR A 267 8.07 9.54 19.00
C THR A 267 8.41 8.05 19.09
N LEU A 268 7.65 7.18 18.43
CA LEU A 268 7.92 5.75 18.41
C LEU A 268 9.25 5.43 17.72
N ALA A 269 9.54 6.02 16.57
CA ALA A 269 10.77 5.78 15.83
C ALA A 269 12.02 6.26 16.57
N GLU A 270 11.98 7.42 17.21
CA GLU A 270 13.07 7.90 18.06
C GLU A 270 13.27 6.99 19.28
N SER A 271 12.19 6.48 19.88
CA SER A 271 12.30 5.50 20.97
C SER A 271 13.01 4.20 20.55
N VAL A 272 12.80 3.74 19.32
CA VAL A 272 13.50 2.58 18.73
C VAL A 272 14.98 2.90 18.56
N VAL A 273 15.30 4.06 17.98
CA VAL A 273 16.69 4.51 17.79
C VAL A 273 17.42 4.64 19.14
N GLU A 274 16.81 5.24 20.15
CA GLU A 274 17.38 5.34 21.50
C GLU A 274 17.56 3.97 22.14
N GLY A 275 16.60 3.05 21.95
CA GLY A 275 16.71 1.67 22.41
C GLY A 275 17.95 0.95 21.83
N ARG A 276 18.24 1.18 20.54
CA ARG A 276 19.41 0.62 19.85
C ARG A 276 20.73 1.22 20.32
N LYS A 277 20.76 2.48 20.76
CA LYS A 277 21.96 3.05 21.41
C LYS A 277 22.31 2.33 22.71
N ALA A 278 21.30 1.90 23.47
CA ALA A 278 21.51 1.15 24.71
C ALA A 278 21.79 -0.34 24.47
N ARG A 279 21.12 -0.95 23.48
CA ARG A 279 21.26 -2.36 23.07
C ARG A 279 21.36 -2.46 21.55
N PRO A 280 22.57 -2.41 20.96
CA PRO A 280 22.74 -2.37 19.50
C PRO A 280 22.09 -3.53 18.76
N ALA A 281 22.14 -4.75 19.31
CA ALA A 281 21.58 -5.95 18.70
C ALA A 281 20.11 -6.23 19.06
N GLY A 282 19.50 -5.43 19.96
CA GLY A 282 18.20 -5.72 20.58
C GLY A 282 18.33 -6.40 21.94
#